data_AF-A0A559QMG0-F1
#
_entry.id   AF-A0A559QMG0-F1
#
_cell.length_a   1.000
_cell.length_b   1.000
_cell.length_c   1.000
_cell.angle_alpha   90.00
_cell.angle_beta   90.00
_cell.angle_gamma   90.00
#
_symmetry.space_group_name_H-M   'P 1'
#
loop_
_entity.id
_entity.type
_entity.pdbx_description
1 polymer ?
#
loop_
_entity_poly.entity_id
_entity_poly.type
_entity_poly.pdbx_seq_one_letter_code
_entity_poly.pdbx_strand_id
1 'polypeptide(L)'
;MKLVVFIFVAVSCSSYAKDLCVDLKAIRTIPLKNEKVDDTPYYEILRSGNDALPCLIENVTNIERTPDPRKAPKVDNFVIGDLAYFMIVRITGMEFTMPFPKEVKLEYEELGVYAYFKYVQDTNNRKQLYERLKKLKGSITMRAS
;
A
#
# COMPACT_ATOMS: atom_id res chain seq x y z
N MET A 1 -55.01 10.48 13.23
CA MET A 1 -53.81 9.72 12.78
C MET A 1 -52.71 10.72 12.49
N LYS A 2 -51.59 10.69 13.24
CA LYS A 2 -50.44 11.58 13.01
C LYS A 2 -49.41 10.85 12.15
N LEU A 3 -49.10 11.42 10.99
CA LEU A 3 -48.10 10.92 10.04
C LEU A 3 -46.71 11.29 10.58
N VAL A 4 -45.90 10.28 10.92
CA VAL A 4 -44.50 10.48 11.34
C VAL A 4 -43.63 10.32 10.10
N VAL A 5 -43.07 11.44 9.63
CA VAL A 5 -42.13 11.48 8.51
C VAL A 5 -40.73 11.22 9.06
N PHE A 6 -40.16 10.05 8.75
CA PHE A 6 -38.75 9.76 9.04
C PHE A 6 -37.89 10.35 7.92
N ILE A 7 -37.15 11.41 8.25
CA ILE A 7 -36.14 11.99 7.37
C ILE A 7 -34.88 11.11 7.48
N PHE A 8 -34.58 10.35 6.43
CA PHE A 8 -33.29 9.68 6.28
C PHE A 8 -32.24 10.73 5.90
N VAL A 9 -31.39 11.10 6.85
CA VAL A 9 -30.17 11.88 6.58
C VAL A 9 -29.18 10.93 5.90
N ALA A 10 -29.00 11.09 4.59
CA ALA A 10 -27.97 10.41 3.84
C ALA A 10 -26.60 10.98 4.24
N VAL A 11 -25.87 10.28 5.10
CA VAL A 11 -24.48 10.62 5.45
C VAL A 11 -23.60 10.39 4.22
N SER A 12 -23.17 11.48 3.58
CA SER A 12 -22.22 11.45 2.46
C SER A 12 -20.85 10.99 2.98
N CYS A 13 -20.50 9.74 2.71
CA CYS A 13 -19.24 9.16 3.12
C CYS A 13 -18.26 9.13 1.92
N SER A 14 -16.99 9.49 2.16
CA SER A 14 -15.80 9.07 1.37
C SER A 14 -15.09 10.02 0.37
N SER A 15 -14.93 11.32 0.66
CA SER A 15 -13.85 12.09 0.00
C SER A 15 -12.49 11.95 0.72
N TYR A 16 -12.50 11.71 2.03
CA TYR A 16 -11.29 11.69 2.87
C TYR A 16 -10.29 10.59 2.50
N ALA A 17 -10.77 9.38 2.20
CA ALA A 17 -9.89 8.25 1.88
C ALA A 17 -9.14 8.40 0.53
N LYS A 18 -9.64 9.23 -0.39
CA LYS A 18 -8.92 9.54 -1.64
C LYS A 18 -7.78 10.53 -1.42
N ASP A 19 -7.94 11.45 -0.47
CA ASP A 19 -6.94 12.49 -0.19
C ASP A 19 -5.67 11.93 0.46
N LEU A 20 -5.77 10.84 1.23
CA LEU A 20 -4.65 10.28 2.00
C LEU A 20 -3.45 9.82 1.16
N CYS A 21 -3.66 9.45 -0.11
CA CYS A 21 -2.59 8.95 -1.00
C CYS A 21 -2.23 9.92 -2.14
N VAL A 22 -2.77 11.14 -2.15
CA VAL A 22 -2.49 12.12 -3.22
C VAL A 22 -0.99 12.45 -3.28
N ASP A 23 -0.33 12.45 -2.11
CA ASP A 23 1.07 12.84 -1.96
C ASP A 23 2.01 11.66 -1.69
N LEU A 24 1.73 10.46 -2.21
CA LEU A 24 2.68 9.34 -2.09
C LEU A 24 4.09 9.73 -2.57
N LYS A 25 4.19 10.45 -3.69
CA LYS A 25 5.45 10.98 -4.23
C LYS A 25 6.19 11.95 -3.29
N ALA A 26 5.53 12.49 -2.26
CA ALA A 26 6.16 13.38 -1.28
C ALA A 26 6.94 12.61 -0.21
N ILE A 27 6.75 11.30 -0.07
CA ILE A 27 7.56 10.45 0.82
C ILE A 27 9.00 10.43 0.29
N ARG A 28 9.95 10.83 1.14
CA ARG A 28 11.38 10.89 0.82
C ARG A 28 12.17 9.78 1.50
N THR A 29 11.65 9.24 2.60
CA THR A 29 12.36 8.25 3.42
C THR A 29 11.44 7.14 3.92
N ILE A 30 11.79 5.89 3.59
CA ILE A 30 11.27 4.68 4.26
C ILE A 30 12.36 4.12 5.17
N PRO A 31 12.18 4.12 6.50
CA PRO A 31 13.14 3.53 7.43
C PRO A 31 13.16 2.01 7.32
N LEU A 32 14.35 1.39 7.45
CA LEU A 32 14.50 -0.06 7.41
C LEU A 32 14.10 -0.71 8.74
N LYS A 33 14.71 -0.29 9.86
CA LYS A 33 14.46 -0.88 11.20
C LYS A 33 14.53 0.16 12.32
N ASN A 34 13.40 0.48 12.94
CA ASN A 34 13.28 1.36 14.12
C ASN A 34 14.03 2.71 14.03
N GLU A 35 14.43 3.10 12.83
CA GLU A 35 15.10 4.37 12.58
C GLU A 35 14.07 5.49 12.67
N LYS A 36 14.41 6.52 13.45
CA LYS A 36 13.68 7.78 13.41
C LYS A 36 14.05 8.49 12.11
N VAL A 37 13.02 8.86 11.37
CA VAL A 37 13.14 9.71 10.17
C VAL A 37 12.31 10.96 10.41
N ASP A 38 12.61 12.04 9.70
CA ASP A 38 11.81 13.26 9.72
C ASP A 38 11.12 13.38 8.35
N ASP A 39 9.96 12.73 8.23
CA ASP A 39 9.20 12.63 6.98
C ASP A 39 7.70 12.64 7.29
N THR A 40 7.11 13.84 7.30
CA THR A 40 5.69 14.03 7.62
C THR A 40 4.75 13.21 6.71
N PRO A 41 4.89 13.23 5.36
CA PRO A 41 4.06 12.41 4.48
C PRO A 41 4.10 10.91 4.84
N TYR A 42 5.28 10.37 5.17
CA TYR A 42 5.40 8.98 5.61
C TYR A 42 4.59 8.67 6.87
N TYR A 43 4.70 9.53 7.89
CA TYR A 43 4.00 9.32 9.17
C TYR A 43 2.50 9.58 9.09
N GLU A 44 2.05 10.50 8.23
CA GLU A 44 0.63 10.74 8.02
C GLU A 44 -0.06 9.50 7.47
N ILE A 45 0.49 8.89 6.41
CA ILE A 45 -0.03 7.66 5.83
C ILE A 45 0.03 6.51 6.84
N LEU A 46 1.14 6.38 7.58
CA LEU A 46 1.29 5.32 8.59
C LEU A 46 0.26 5.45 9.71
N ARG A 47 0.00 6.68 10.18
CA ARG A 47 -0.98 6.98 11.23
C ARG A 47 -2.41 6.74 10.79
N SER A 48 -2.72 6.95 9.51
CA SER A 48 -4.03 6.61 8.94
C SER A 48 -4.30 5.10 8.93
N GLY A 49 -3.26 4.27 8.99
CA GLY A 49 -3.39 2.83 9.14
C GLY A 49 -4.31 2.19 8.09
N ASN A 50 -5.33 1.47 8.55
CA ASN A 50 -6.26 0.76 7.67
C ASN A 50 -7.06 1.68 6.73
N ASP A 51 -7.24 2.95 7.09
CA ASP A 51 -7.99 3.91 6.28
C ASP A 51 -7.24 4.30 5.00
N ALA A 52 -5.91 4.17 4.97
CA ALA A 52 -5.09 4.41 3.79
C ALA A 52 -5.08 3.21 2.82
N LEU A 53 -5.44 1.99 3.26
CA LEU A 53 -5.36 0.78 2.43
C LEU A 53 -6.13 0.84 1.11
N PRO A 54 -7.38 1.37 1.02
CA PRO A 54 -8.05 1.50 -0.26
C PRO A 54 -7.23 2.29 -1.28
N CYS A 55 -6.72 3.47 -0.92
CA CYS A 55 -5.99 4.31 -1.86
C CYS A 55 -4.58 3.78 -2.17
N LEU A 56 -3.93 3.12 -1.21
CA LEU A 56 -2.65 2.47 -1.44
C LEU A 56 -2.80 1.31 -2.42
N ILE A 57 -3.82 0.46 -2.23
CA ILE A 57 -4.07 -0.68 -3.13
C ILE A 57 -4.31 -0.17 -4.56
N GLU A 58 -5.13 0.87 -4.75
CA GLU A 58 -5.36 1.48 -6.07
C GLU A 58 -4.06 1.98 -6.72
N ASN A 59 -3.09 2.45 -5.93
CA ASN A 59 -1.81 2.93 -6.45
C ASN A 59 -0.79 1.82 -6.79
N VAL A 60 -1.02 0.54 -6.43
CA VAL A 60 -0.06 -0.56 -6.71
C VAL A 60 0.23 -0.73 -8.21
N THR A 61 -0.72 -0.34 -9.07
CA THR A 61 -0.57 -0.39 -10.53
C THR A 61 0.00 0.90 -11.13
N ASN A 62 0.25 1.93 -10.32
CA ASN A 62 0.79 3.20 -10.76
C ASN A 62 2.27 3.06 -11.13
N ILE A 63 2.59 3.30 -12.41
CA ILE A 63 3.94 3.19 -12.98
C ILE A 63 4.67 4.53 -13.10
N GLU A 64 4.11 5.61 -12.55
CA GLU A 64 4.80 6.90 -12.48
C GLU A 64 6.10 6.77 -11.68
N ARG A 65 7.21 7.17 -12.30
CA ARG A 65 8.53 7.11 -11.67
C ARG A 65 8.63 8.10 -10.52
N THR A 66 9.23 7.67 -9.43
CA THR A 66 9.53 8.51 -8.28
C THR A 66 10.90 8.14 -7.72
N PRO A 67 11.67 9.07 -7.13
CA PRO A 67 12.91 8.71 -6.44
C PRO A 67 12.64 7.62 -5.40
N ASP A 68 13.52 6.61 -5.35
CA ASP A 68 13.42 5.53 -4.37
C ASP A 68 13.67 6.08 -2.94
N PRO A 69 12.63 6.10 -2.08
CA PRO A 69 12.75 6.66 -0.73
C PRO A 69 13.42 5.69 0.25
N ARG A 70 13.75 4.46 -0.17
CA ARG A 70 14.42 3.49 0.69
C ARG A 70 15.89 3.87 0.87
N LYS A 71 16.47 3.53 2.03
CA LYS A 71 17.91 3.71 2.25
C LYS A 71 18.75 2.69 1.47
N ALA A 72 18.35 1.43 1.45
CA ALA A 72 18.99 0.36 0.67
C ALA A 72 18.11 -0.90 0.58
N PRO A 73 18.28 -1.75 -0.46
CA PRO A 73 18.92 -1.39 -1.73
C PRO A 73 18.03 -0.42 -2.51
N LYS A 74 18.62 0.52 -3.25
CA LYS A 74 17.89 1.39 -4.18
C LYS A 74 17.78 0.77 -5.56
N VAL A 75 16.74 1.14 -6.31
CA VAL A 75 16.58 0.77 -7.73
C VAL A 75 16.24 2.01 -8.56
N ASP A 76 16.72 2.05 -9.81
CA ASP A 76 16.58 3.23 -10.67
C ASP A 76 15.17 3.39 -11.26
N ASN A 77 14.43 2.29 -11.40
CA ASN A 77 13.09 2.26 -11.99
C ASN A 77 11.99 2.17 -10.92
N PHE A 78 12.21 2.79 -9.77
CA PHE A 78 11.22 2.80 -8.69
C PHE A 78 9.99 3.63 -9.08
N VAL A 79 8.79 3.10 -8.82
CA VAL A 79 7.51 3.74 -9.17
C VAL A 79 6.59 3.90 -7.96
N ILE A 80 5.56 4.74 -8.10
CA ILE A 80 4.55 4.95 -7.04
C ILE A 80 3.92 3.63 -6.59
N GLY A 81 3.71 2.67 -7.49
CA GLY A 81 3.18 1.35 -7.13
C GLY A 81 4.10 0.53 -6.23
N ASP A 82 5.42 0.75 -6.31
CA ASP A 82 6.36 0.12 -5.38
C ASP A 82 6.21 0.75 -4.00
N LEU A 83 6.24 2.08 -3.94
CA LEU A 83 6.01 2.83 -2.70
C LEU A 83 4.71 2.41 -2.00
N ALA A 84 3.62 2.34 -2.75
CA ALA A 84 2.31 1.93 -2.25
C ALA A 84 2.36 0.53 -1.63
N TYR A 85 3.03 -0.43 -2.30
CA TYR A 85 3.19 -1.78 -1.77
C TYR A 85 3.97 -1.83 -0.46
N PHE A 86 5.09 -1.11 -0.37
CA PHE A 86 5.89 -1.05 0.85
C PHE A 86 5.11 -0.43 2.01
N MET A 87 4.30 0.60 1.76
CA MET A 87 3.44 1.20 2.78
C MET A 87 2.34 0.24 3.24
N ILE A 88 1.73 -0.54 2.32
CA ILE A 88 0.76 -1.58 2.69
C ILE A 88 1.40 -2.59 3.63
N VAL A 89 2.58 -3.12 3.30
CA VAL A 89 3.28 -4.09 4.16
C VAL A 89 3.59 -3.48 5.53
N ARG A 90 4.02 -2.22 5.57
CA ARG A 90 4.35 -1.53 6.82
C ARG A 90 3.14 -1.29 7.71
N ILE A 91 2.03 -0.82 7.14
CA ILE A 91 0.78 -0.54 7.86
C ILE A 91 0.18 -1.82 8.43
N THR A 92 0.17 -2.89 7.62
CA THR A 92 -0.55 -4.11 7.94
C THR A 92 0.27 -5.10 8.77
N GLY A 93 1.60 -4.96 8.77
CA GLY A 93 2.51 -5.94 9.38
C GLY A 93 2.47 -7.31 8.69
N MET A 94 1.87 -7.41 7.50
CA MET A 94 1.82 -8.67 6.76
C MET A 94 3.23 -9.11 6.34
N GLU A 95 3.41 -10.42 6.17
CA GLU A 95 4.64 -10.94 5.59
C GLU A 95 4.77 -10.43 4.13
N PHE A 96 5.97 -9.96 3.76
CA PHE A 96 6.20 -9.25 2.50
C PHE A 96 5.91 -10.10 1.26
N THR A 97 6.08 -11.42 1.32
CA THR A 97 5.78 -12.34 0.21
C THR A 97 4.38 -12.94 0.26
N MET A 98 3.58 -12.60 1.28
CA MET A 98 2.24 -13.15 1.48
C MET A 98 1.36 -13.11 0.21
N PRO A 99 1.30 -12.02 -0.58
CA PRO A 99 0.44 -11.93 -1.74
C PRO A 99 1.09 -12.47 -3.02
N PHE A 100 2.31 -13.00 -2.97
CA PHE A 100 3.03 -13.47 -4.16
C PHE A 100 2.64 -14.91 -4.52
N PRO A 101 2.71 -15.29 -5.81
CA PRO A 101 2.61 -16.69 -6.21
C PRO A 101 3.79 -17.49 -5.66
N LYS A 102 3.62 -18.81 -5.53
CA LYS A 102 4.59 -19.70 -4.86
C LYS A 102 6.00 -19.57 -5.43
N GLU A 103 6.11 -19.47 -6.75
CA GLU A 103 7.38 -19.38 -7.47
C GLU A 103 8.15 -18.12 -7.08
N VAL A 104 7.45 -16.99 -6.94
CA VAL A 104 8.05 -15.71 -6.54
C VAL A 104 8.43 -15.72 -5.05
N LYS A 105 7.71 -16.46 -4.20
CA LYS A 105 8.12 -16.64 -2.80
C LYS A 105 9.44 -17.41 -2.71
N LEU A 106 9.58 -18.48 -3.49
CA LEU A 106 10.81 -19.25 -3.57
C LEU A 106 11.97 -18.39 -4.09
N GLU A 107 11.74 -17.61 -5.16
CA GLU A 107 12.78 -16.67 -5.65
C GLU A 107 13.14 -15.60 -4.60
N TYR A 108 12.20 -15.20 -3.74
CA TYR A 108 12.46 -14.24 -2.67
C TYR A 108 13.37 -14.81 -1.58
N GLU A 109 13.31 -16.11 -1.29
CA GLU A 109 14.23 -16.76 -0.34
C GLU A 109 15.70 -16.65 -0.80
N GLU A 110 15.93 -16.63 -2.11
CA GLU A 110 17.27 -16.54 -2.71
C GLU A 110 17.70 -15.10 -3.00
N LEU A 111 16.81 -14.28 -3.55
CA LEU A 111 17.14 -12.95 -4.09
C LEU A 111 16.66 -11.79 -3.20
N GLY A 112 15.87 -12.09 -2.16
CA GLY A 112 15.21 -11.09 -1.33
C GLY A 112 14.36 -10.13 -2.15
N VAL A 113 14.45 -8.84 -1.84
CA VAL A 113 13.63 -7.79 -2.47
C VAL A 113 13.83 -7.68 -3.99
N TYR A 114 14.93 -8.20 -4.55
CA TYR A 114 15.11 -8.21 -6.01
C TYR A 114 14.11 -9.12 -6.72
N ALA A 115 13.66 -10.22 -6.09
CA ALA A 115 12.60 -11.07 -6.65
C ALA A 115 11.28 -10.29 -6.82
N TYR A 116 10.99 -9.38 -5.89
CA TYR A 116 9.84 -8.49 -6.01
C TYR A 116 9.96 -7.58 -7.24
N PHE A 117 11.09 -6.88 -7.43
CA PHE A 117 11.25 -6.00 -8.60
C PHE A 117 11.23 -6.78 -9.91
N LYS A 118 11.85 -7.96 -9.96
CA LYS A 118 11.77 -8.88 -11.11
C LYS A 118 10.33 -9.31 -11.39
N TYR A 119 9.51 -9.50 -10.36
CA TYR A 119 8.10 -9.85 -10.51
C TYR A 119 7.26 -8.67 -11.01
N VAL A 120 7.36 -7.51 -10.37
CA VAL A 120 6.49 -6.34 -10.64
C VAL A 120 6.92 -5.49 -11.83
N GLN A 121 8.08 -5.74 -12.45
CA GLN A 121 8.43 -5.09 -13.73
C GLN A 121 7.43 -5.43 -14.85
N ASP A 122 6.76 -6.59 -14.77
CA ASP A 122 5.65 -6.94 -15.66
C ASP A 122 4.34 -6.31 -15.17
N THR A 123 3.72 -5.47 -16.01
CA THR A 123 2.45 -4.80 -15.71
C THR A 123 1.30 -5.77 -15.43
N ASN A 124 1.29 -6.96 -16.01
CA ASN A 124 0.28 -7.99 -15.72
C ASN A 124 0.47 -8.57 -14.31
N ASN A 125 1.72 -8.73 -13.87
CA ASN A 125 2.03 -9.14 -12.51
C ASN A 125 1.63 -8.08 -11.48
N ARG A 126 1.79 -6.78 -11.79
CA ARG A 126 1.24 -5.69 -10.94
C ARG A 126 -0.28 -5.78 -10.80
N LYS A 127 -1.00 -6.02 -11.90
CA LYS A 127 -2.46 -6.22 -11.85
C LYS A 127 -2.85 -7.43 -11.01
N GLN A 128 -2.11 -8.54 -11.12
CA GLN A 128 -2.34 -9.71 -10.26
C GLN A 128 -2.06 -9.41 -8.78
N LEU A 129 -1.00 -8.66 -8.48
CA LEU A 129 -0.69 -8.20 -7.12
C LEU A 129 -1.83 -7.35 -6.55
N TYR A 130 -2.33 -6.38 -7.32
CA TYR A 130 -3.52 -5.58 -6.97
C TYR A 130 -4.73 -6.45 -6.63
N GLU A 131 -5.08 -7.42 -7.48
CA GLU A 131 -6.23 -8.29 -7.25
C GLU A 131 -6.06 -9.18 -6.00
N ARG A 132 -4.84 -9.67 -5.74
CA ARG A 132 -4.55 -10.43 -4.51
C ARG A 132 -4.65 -9.55 -3.27
N LEU A 133 -4.14 -8.31 -3.32
CA LEU A 133 -4.24 -7.36 -2.22
C LEU A 133 -5.68 -6.98 -1.91
N LYS A 134 -6.53 -6.79 -2.93
CA LYS A 134 -7.98 -6.57 -2.73
C LYS A 134 -8.67 -7.71 -1.99
N LYS A 135 -8.35 -8.95 -2.36
CA LYS A 135 -8.89 -10.14 -1.68
C LYS A 135 -8.38 -10.23 -0.24
N LEU A 136 -7.11 -9.91 -0.02
CA LEU A 136 -6.48 -9.97 1.31
C LEU A 136 -6.95 -8.85 2.24
N LYS A 137 -7.35 -7.68 1.71
CA LYS A 137 -7.82 -6.54 2.52
C LYS A 137 -8.85 -6.97 3.56
N GLY A 138 -9.82 -7.82 3.19
CA GLY A 138 -10.84 -8.32 4.12
C GLY A 138 -10.31 -9.28 5.19
N SER A 139 -9.18 -9.96 4.95
CA SER A 139 -8.52 -10.87 5.91
C SER A 139 -7.52 -10.16 6.82
N ILE A 140 -6.89 -9.08 6.33
CA ILE A 140 -5.86 -8.33 7.03
C ILE A 140 -6.47 -7.45 8.13
N THR A 141 -7.60 -6.79 7.87
CA THR A 141 -8.28 -5.94 8.88
C THR A 141 -8.70 -6.71 10.12
N MET A 142 -8.94 -8.03 10.03
CA MET A 142 -9.38 -8.85 11.17
C MET A 142 -8.26 -9.22 12.15
N ARG A 143 -6.97 -9.10 11.77
CA ARG A 143 -5.85 -9.44 12.66
C ARG A 143 -5.30 -8.25 13.45
N ALA A 144 -5.73 -7.04 13.12
CA ALA A 144 -5.26 -5.79 13.73
C ALA A 144 -6.24 -5.21 14.76
N SER A 145 -7.31 -5.95 15.10
CA SER A 145 -8.29 -5.63 16.15
C SER A 145 -8.07 -6.53 17.36
#